data_AF-A0A512M4E9-F1
#
_entry.id   AF-A0A512M4E9-F1
#
_cell.length_a   1.000
_cell.length_b   1.000
_cell.length_c   1.000
_cell.angle_alpha   90.00
_cell.angle_beta   90.00
_cell.angle_gamma   90.00
#
_symmetry.space_group_name_H-M   'P 1'
#
loop_
_entity.id
_entity.type
_entity.pdbx_description
1 polymer ?
#
loop_
_entity_poly.entity_id
_entity_poly.type
_entity_poly.pdbx_seq_one_letter_code
_entity_poly.pdbx_strand_id
1 'polypeptide(L)'
;MGGSATDPFCSCAEENLLGYEGDPYPTECIFIHEFAHNIHLRGMANVDATFDTRVKAAYKAAMKAGLWKGKYASVNHHEYFAEGVQSWFDNNRENDHDHNQVNTRAELLEYDPGLAALCREVFGDTQLKYTKPVTRLTGHLEGYDPAKAPRFVWPERLKKAKELIHEAAQKRDREANAQSAK
;
A
#
# COMPACT_ATOMS: atom_id res chain seq x y z
N MET A 1 -6.40 -6.55 -5.64
CA MET A 1 -7.33 -7.00 -4.59
C MET A 1 -6.62 -7.98 -3.68
N GLY A 2 -6.52 -7.66 -2.41
CA GLY A 2 -5.97 -8.51 -1.38
C GLY A 2 -6.94 -9.58 -0.93
N GLY A 3 -6.42 -10.58 -0.22
CA GLY A 3 -7.25 -11.59 0.43
C GLY A 3 -8.15 -10.97 1.50
N SER A 4 -9.34 -11.54 1.68
CA SER A 4 -10.29 -11.15 2.73
C SER A 4 -10.43 -12.25 3.78
N ALA A 5 -11.23 -12.03 4.82
CA ALA A 5 -11.54 -13.09 5.79
C ALA A 5 -12.24 -14.30 5.14
N THR A 6 -12.98 -14.10 4.06
CA THR A 6 -13.76 -15.15 3.35
C THR A 6 -13.14 -15.58 2.03
N ASP A 7 -12.31 -14.74 1.43
CA ASP A 7 -11.80 -14.91 0.07
C ASP A 7 -10.27 -15.08 0.09
N PRO A 8 -9.74 -16.28 -0.18
CA PRO A 8 -8.32 -16.58 -0.01
C PRO A 8 -7.45 -16.17 -1.21
N PHE A 9 -7.97 -15.38 -2.14
CA PHE A 9 -7.24 -14.98 -3.35
C PHE A 9 -6.65 -13.57 -3.20
N CYS A 10 -5.41 -13.43 -3.63
CA CYS A 10 -4.75 -12.15 -3.85
C CYS A 10 -4.50 -12.01 -5.34
N SER A 11 -4.94 -10.91 -5.93
CA SER A 11 -4.74 -10.61 -7.35
C SER A 11 -4.16 -9.21 -7.53
N CYS A 12 -3.20 -9.09 -8.43
CA CYS A 12 -2.51 -7.83 -8.70
C CYS A 12 -2.33 -7.67 -10.21
N ALA A 13 -2.15 -6.42 -10.60
CA ALA A 13 -2.00 -6.04 -11.99
C ALA A 13 -0.64 -6.49 -12.52
N GLU A 14 -0.66 -7.21 -13.65
CA GLU A 14 0.55 -7.70 -14.30
C GLU A 14 1.44 -6.53 -14.73
N GLU A 15 0.82 -5.45 -15.23
CA GLU A 15 1.50 -4.23 -15.63
C GLU A 15 2.33 -3.61 -14.52
N ASN A 16 1.90 -3.73 -13.27
CA ASN A 16 2.64 -3.22 -12.12
C ASN A 16 3.76 -4.19 -11.70
N LEU A 17 3.48 -5.49 -11.72
CA LEU A 17 4.44 -6.54 -11.36
C LEU A 17 5.61 -6.63 -12.34
N LEU A 18 5.40 -6.31 -13.61
CA LEU A 18 6.41 -6.37 -14.67
C LEU A 18 6.90 -5.00 -15.15
N GLY A 19 6.30 -3.91 -14.65
CA GLY A 19 6.70 -2.53 -14.94
C GLY A 19 6.42 -2.10 -16.38
N TYR A 20 5.23 -2.41 -16.88
CA TYR A 20 4.80 -2.04 -18.24
C TYR A 20 4.65 -0.53 -18.39
N GLU A 21 4.87 -0.02 -19.60
CA GLU A 21 4.51 1.36 -19.92
C GLU A 21 3.00 1.55 -19.69
N GLY A 22 2.61 2.65 -19.04
CA GLY A 22 1.21 2.94 -18.74
C GLY A 22 0.70 2.34 -17.42
N ASP A 23 1.54 1.61 -16.67
CA ASP A 23 1.24 1.18 -15.30
C ASP A 23 0.62 2.34 -14.49
N PRO A 24 -0.60 2.19 -13.94
CA PRO A 24 -1.24 3.22 -13.12
C PRO A 24 -0.56 3.44 -11.75
N TYR A 25 0.28 2.50 -11.31
CA TYR A 25 0.99 2.53 -10.03
C TYR A 25 2.53 2.55 -10.22
N PRO A 26 3.10 3.42 -11.08
CA PRO A 26 4.48 3.29 -11.54
C PRO A 26 5.51 3.58 -10.43
N THR A 27 5.08 4.23 -9.35
CA THR A 27 5.91 4.62 -8.20
C THR A 27 5.81 3.67 -7.00
N GLU A 28 4.99 2.62 -7.09
CA GLU A 28 4.77 1.66 -6.01
C GLU A 28 4.56 0.25 -6.58
N CYS A 29 4.43 -0.76 -5.72
CA CYS A 29 4.16 -2.12 -6.14
C CYS A 29 2.95 -2.60 -5.38
N ILE A 30 1.80 -2.55 -6.04
CA ILE A 30 0.51 -2.81 -5.42
C ILE A 30 0.45 -4.25 -4.86
N PHE A 31 1.26 -5.16 -5.40
CA PHE A 31 1.39 -6.49 -4.82
C PHE A 31 1.83 -6.47 -3.35
N ILE A 32 2.69 -5.55 -2.93
CA ILE A 32 3.11 -5.44 -1.52
C ILE A 32 1.89 -5.11 -0.65
N HIS A 33 1.09 -4.12 -1.05
CA HIS A 33 -0.14 -3.74 -0.35
C HIS A 33 -1.15 -4.89 -0.28
N GLU A 34 -1.47 -5.48 -1.44
CA GLU A 34 -2.51 -6.50 -1.54
C GLU A 34 -2.09 -7.80 -0.85
N PHE A 35 -0.80 -8.13 -0.90
CA PHE A 35 -0.25 -9.25 -0.17
C PHE A 35 -0.19 -8.98 1.34
N ALA A 36 -0.01 -7.73 1.77
CA ALA A 36 -0.12 -7.35 3.18
C ALA A 36 -1.53 -7.60 3.73
N HIS A 37 -2.59 -7.32 2.96
CA HIS A 37 -3.95 -7.72 3.35
C HIS A 37 -4.07 -9.23 3.51
N ASN A 38 -3.52 -10.01 2.57
CA ASN A 38 -3.56 -11.47 2.68
C ASN A 38 -2.78 -11.98 3.91
N ILE A 39 -1.60 -11.41 4.18
CA ILE A 39 -0.83 -11.72 5.38
C ILE A 39 -1.63 -11.37 6.63
N HIS A 40 -2.28 -10.21 6.69
CA HIS A 40 -3.08 -9.81 7.84
C HIS A 40 -4.29 -10.73 8.04
N LEU A 41 -5.15 -10.85 7.03
CA LEU A 41 -6.49 -11.44 7.14
C LEU A 41 -6.48 -12.97 7.00
N ARG A 42 -5.42 -13.56 6.44
CA ARG A 42 -5.28 -15.01 6.29
C ARG A 42 -4.07 -15.57 7.02
N GLY A 43 -2.93 -14.88 7.00
CA GLY A 43 -1.73 -15.34 7.70
C GLY A 43 -1.86 -15.15 9.22
N MET A 44 -1.80 -13.91 9.66
CA MET A 44 -1.77 -13.52 11.07
C MET A 44 -3.03 -13.93 11.80
N ALA A 45 -4.21 -13.88 11.17
CA ALA A 45 -5.43 -14.39 11.78
C ALA A 45 -5.36 -15.87 12.21
N ASN A 46 -4.52 -16.68 11.56
CA ASN A 46 -4.29 -18.09 11.92
C ASN A 46 -3.08 -18.29 12.84
N VAL A 47 -2.08 -17.41 12.80
CA VAL A 47 -0.86 -17.50 13.62
C VAL A 47 -1.07 -16.87 15.00
N ASP A 48 -1.74 -15.73 15.06
CA ASP A 48 -2.08 -14.99 16.27
C ASP A 48 -3.42 -14.26 16.09
N ALA A 49 -4.47 -14.84 16.69
CA ALA A 49 -5.83 -14.28 16.65
C ALA A 49 -5.95 -12.88 17.31
N THR A 50 -4.96 -12.43 18.08
CA THR A 50 -4.96 -11.11 18.72
C THR A 50 -4.36 -10.01 17.83
N PHE A 51 -3.70 -10.37 16.73
CA PHE A 51 -2.98 -9.42 15.88
C PHE A 51 -3.88 -8.29 15.36
N ASP A 52 -5.05 -8.62 14.80
CA ASP A 52 -6.01 -7.64 14.30
C ASP A 52 -6.51 -6.67 15.39
N THR A 53 -6.65 -7.15 16.63
CA THR A 53 -7.02 -6.28 17.77
C THR A 53 -5.93 -5.25 18.04
N ARG A 54 -4.65 -5.64 17.90
CA ARG A 54 -3.50 -4.74 18.05
C ARG A 54 -3.38 -3.76 16.87
N VAL A 55 -3.64 -4.20 15.64
CA VAL A 55 -3.73 -3.32 14.46
C VAL A 55 -4.83 -2.27 14.65
N LYS A 56 -6.03 -2.66 15.10
CA LYS A 56 -7.13 -1.74 15.41
C LYS A 56 -6.77 -0.73 16.51
N ALA A 57 -6.04 -1.17 17.54
CA ALA A 57 -5.61 -0.29 18.62
C ALA A 57 -4.57 0.74 18.13
N ALA A 58 -3.57 0.31 17.37
CA ALA A 58 -2.57 1.18 16.75
C ALA A 58 -3.20 2.20 15.80
N TYR A 59 -4.09 1.72 14.92
CA TYR A 59 -4.86 2.58 14.01
C TYR A 59 -5.62 3.68 14.76
N LYS A 60 -6.37 3.32 15.82
CA LYS A 60 -7.11 4.31 16.62
C LYS A 60 -6.18 5.32 17.28
N ALA A 61 -5.02 4.88 17.78
CA ALA A 61 -4.03 5.77 18.37
C ALA A 61 -3.44 6.73 17.33
N ALA A 62 -3.08 6.23 16.15
CA ALA A 62 -2.57 7.02 15.03
C ALA A 62 -3.60 8.08 14.57
N MET A 63 -4.87 7.69 14.39
CA MET A 63 -5.93 8.62 14.01
C MET A 63 -6.17 9.69 15.08
N LYS A 64 -6.15 9.30 16.37
CA LYS A 64 -6.26 10.25 17.49
C LYS A 64 -5.08 11.23 17.54
N ALA A 65 -3.90 10.79 17.16
CA ALA A 65 -2.70 11.62 17.05
C ALA A 65 -2.68 12.48 15.77
N GLY A 66 -3.67 12.36 14.89
CA GLY A 66 -3.75 13.10 13.62
C GLY A 66 -2.79 12.58 12.54
N LEU A 67 -2.24 11.39 12.71
CA LEU A 67 -1.42 10.74 11.68
C LEU A 67 -2.29 10.32 10.49
N TRP A 68 -1.69 10.24 9.30
CA TRP A 68 -2.31 9.80 8.05
C TRP A 68 -3.54 10.61 7.62
N LYS A 69 -3.71 11.81 8.17
CA LYS A 69 -4.91 12.63 8.01
C LYS A 69 -5.26 12.86 6.53
N GLY A 70 -6.46 12.43 6.13
CA GLY A 70 -6.97 12.57 4.77
C GLY A 70 -6.39 11.56 3.77
N LYS A 71 -5.41 10.76 4.18
CA LYS A 71 -4.67 9.80 3.35
C LYS A 71 -5.30 8.41 3.38
N TYR A 72 -4.92 7.56 2.45
CA TYR A 72 -5.52 6.24 2.24
C TYR A 72 -5.38 5.35 3.48
N ALA A 73 -4.24 5.41 4.17
CA ALA A 73 -4.01 4.76 5.46
C ALA A 73 -4.99 5.18 6.57
N SER A 74 -5.72 6.28 6.43
CA SER A 74 -6.78 6.71 7.38
C SER A 74 -8.18 6.18 7.07
N VAL A 75 -8.35 5.42 5.97
CA VAL A 75 -9.67 4.91 5.57
C VAL A 75 -10.16 3.84 6.52
N ASN A 76 -9.31 2.85 6.84
CA ASN A 76 -9.60 1.81 7.81
C ASN A 76 -8.30 1.12 8.28
N HIS A 77 -8.38 0.33 9.34
CA HIS A 77 -7.25 -0.40 9.92
C HIS A 77 -6.57 -1.43 9.00
N HIS A 78 -7.25 -1.94 7.96
CA HIS A 78 -6.63 -2.82 6.97
C HIS A 78 -5.74 -2.03 6.01
N GLU A 79 -6.22 -0.89 5.48
CA GLU A 79 -5.40 0.01 4.66
C GLU A 79 -4.23 0.55 5.45
N TYR A 80 -4.47 0.95 6.72
CA TYR A 80 -3.43 1.39 7.64
C TYR A 80 -2.28 0.39 7.73
N PHE A 81 -2.59 -0.90 7.89
CA PHE A 81 -1.56 -1.93 7.92
C PHE A 81 -0.88 -2.08 6.56
N ALA A 82 -1.65 -2.21 5.48
CA ALA A 82 -1.10 -2.45 4.14
C ALA A 82 -0.21 -1.32 3.62
N GLU A 83 -0.60 -0.06 3.84
CA GLU A 83 0.21 1.13 3.57
C GLU A 83 1.50 1.14 4.39
N GLY A 84 1.41 0.79 5.67
CA GLY A 84 2.59 0.61 6.53
C GLY A 84 3.56 -0.44 5.99
N VAL A 85 3.04 -1.56 5.49
CA VAL A 85 3.87 -2.61 4.88
C VAL A 85 4.54 -2.12 3.58
N GLN A 86 3.84 -1.34 2.75
CA GLN A 86 4.48 -0.73 1.57
C GLN A 86 5.67 0.15 1.97
N SER A 87 5.49 1.02 2.98
CA SER A 87 6.57 1.87 3.49
C SER A 87 7.66 1.02 4.14
N TRP A 88 7.32 -0.05 4.86
CA TRP A 88 8.29 -0.97 5.47
C TRP A 88 9.26 -1.61 4.46
N PHE A 89 8.84 -1.75 3.20
CA PHE A 89 9.68 -2.28 2.11
C PHE A 89 10.19 -1.19 1.15
N ASP A 90 10.20 0.07 1.58
CA ASP A 90 10.71 1.25 0.88
C ASP A 90 10.03 1.50 -0.49
N ASN A 91 8.72 1.27 -0.57
CA ASN A 91 8.01 1.34 -1.85
C ASN A 91 6.53 1.72 -1.69
N ASN A 92 6.23 2.65 -0.78
CA ASN A 92 4.95 3.35 -0.82
C ASN A 92 5.03 4.53 -1.80
N ARG A 93 3.87 5.04 -2.23
CA ARG A 93 3.80 6.28 -2.99
C ARG A 93 3.91 7.48 -2.04
N GLU A 94 4.37 8.63 -2.55
CA GLU A 94 4.68 9.80 -1.73
C GLU A 94 3.99 11.06 -2.28
N ASN A 95 3.55 11.94 -1.38
CA ASN A 95 3.13 13.33 -1.65
C ASN A 95 2.04 13.50 -2.72
N ASP A 96 0.93 12.78 -2.59
CA ASP A 96 -0.24 12.98 -3.43
C ASP A 96 -1.55 13.07 -2.63
N HIS A 97 -2.68 12.94 -3.32
CA HIS A 97 -4.01 12.99 -2.69
C HIS A 97 -4.28 11.81 -1.72
N ASP A 98 -3.67 10.65 -1.95
CA ASP A 98 -3.85 9.43 -1.17
C ASP A 98 -2.69 9.22 -0.18
N HIS A 99 -1.51 9.77 -0.43
CA HIS A 99 -0.30 9.50 0.34
C HIS A 99 0.33 10.77 0.92
N ASN A 100 0.99 10.65 2.06
CA ASN A 100 1.79 11.73 2.67
C ASN A 100 3.28 11.55 2.31
N GLN A 101 4.17 12.11 3.12
CA GLN A 101 5.63 12.03 2.94
C GLN A 101 6.26 10.68 3.33
N VAL A 102 5.48 9.71 3.85
CA VAL A 102 6.04 8.48 4.43
C VAL A 102 6.04 7.36 3.41
N ASN A 103 7.14 7.18 2.69
CA ASN A 103 7.29 6.11 1.70
C ASN A 103 8.38 5.08 2.01
N THR A 104 9.21 5.33 3.01
CA THR A 104 10.27 4.42 3.44
C THR A 104 10.07 3.88 4.86
N ARG A 105 10.81 2.82 5.18
CA ARG A 105 10.86 2.24 6.52
C ARG A 105 11.42 3.25 7.52
N ALA A 106 12.43 4.02 7.10
CA ALA A 106 13.07 5.02 7.94
C ALA A 106 12.06 6.09 8.38
N GLU A 107 11.30 6.63 7.42
CA GLU A 107 10.24 7.60 7.70
C GLU A 107 9.11 6.99 8.51
N LEU A 108 8.73 5.73 8.23
CA LEU A 108 7.68 5.05 8.99
C LEU A 108 8.06 4.88 10.47
N LEU A 109 9.30 4.52 10.75
CA LEU A 109 9.83 4.39 12.12
C LEU A 109 9.75 5.72 12.88
N GLU A 110 9.98 6.85 12.21
CA GLU A 110 9.91 8.19 12.80
C GLU A 110 8.46 8.68 12.93
N TYR A 111 7.65 8.52 11.88
CA TYR A 111 6.32 9.09 11.77
C TYR A 111 5.25 8.31 12.55
N ASP A 112 5.22 6.98 12.40
CA ASP A 112 4.27 6.09 13.06
C ASP A 112 4.97 4.85 13.63
N PRO A 113 5.69 5.01 14.78
CA PRO A 113 6.39 3.90 15.42
C PRO A 113 5.45 2.77 15.87
N GLY A 114 4.16 3.03 16.06
CA GLY A 114 3.16 2.00 16.37
C GLY A 114 2.91 1.07 15.20
N LEU A 115 2.71 1.62 14.00
CA LEU A 115 2.61 0.86 12.76
C LEU A 115 3.92 0.15 12.42
N ALA A 116 5.05 0.83 12.61
CA ALA A 116 6.37 0.25 12.38
C ALA A 116 6.61 -0.99 13.28
N ALA A 117 6.17 -0.97 14.54
CA ALA A 117 6.28 -2.10 15.45
C ALA A 117 5.47 -3.31 14.96
N LEU A 118 4.25 -3.11 14.45
CA LEU A 118 3.43 -4.17 13.85
C LEU A 118 4.11 -4.76 12.61
N CYS A 119 4.70 -3.93 11.75
CA CYS A 119 5.46 -4.41 10.59
C CYS A 119 6.68 -5.23 11.02
N ARG A 120 7.45 -4.74 12.00
CA ARG A 120 8.61 -5.47 12.55
C ARG A 120 8.21 -6.83 13.14
N GLU A 121 7.06 -6.92 13.80
CA GLU A 121 6.58 -8.18 14.36
C GLU A 121 6.36 -9.24 13.27
N VAL A 122 5.77 -8.84 12.15
CA VAL A 122 5.43 -9.76 11.04
C VAL A 122 6.65 -10.08 10.18
N PHE A 123 7.49 -9.07 9.90
CA PHE A 123 8.56 -9.18 8.90
C PHE A 123 9.97 -9.20 9.49
N GLY A 124 10.12 -9.06 10.81
CA GLY A 124 11.41 -8.87 11.47
C GLY A 124 12.16 -7.65 10.92
N ASP A 125 13.48 -7.62 11.13
CA ASP A 125 14.36 -6.59 10.60
C ASP A 125 14.90 -6.94 9.20
N THR A 126 14.08 -7.59 8.37
CA THR A 126 14.46 -8.03 7.02
C THR A 126 14.98 -6.85 6.20
N GLN A 127 16.16 -6.98 5.60
CA GLN A 127 16.81 -5.88 4.84
C GLN A 127 16.34 -5.79 3.39
N LEU A 128 15.20 -6.42 3.07
CA LEU A 128 14.61 -6.37 1.74
C LEU A 128 14.09 -4.95 1.49
N LYS A 129 14.63 -4.32 0.45
CA LYS A 129 14.10 -3.09 -0.14
C LYS A 129 13.61 -3.43 -1.53
N TYR A 130 12.37 -3.07 -1.84
CA TYR A 130 11.84 -3.35 -3.15
C TYR A 130 12.55 -2.52 -4.22
N THR A 131 12.86 -3.15 -5.35
CA THR A 131 13.27 -2.43 -6.57
C THR A 131 12.42 -2.89 -7.74
N LYS A 132 12.16 -1.95 -8.66
CA LYS A 132 11.35 -2.20 -9.85
C LYS A 132 11.97 -3.32 -10.71
N PRO A 133 11.18 -4.18 -11.37
CA PRO A 133 11.69 -5.30 -12.17
C PRO A 133 12.73 -4.89 -13.21
N VAL A 134 12.52 -3.73 -13.84
CA VAL A 134 13.40 -3.15 -14.86
C VAL A 134 14.83 -2.86 -14.36
N THR A 135 15.04 -2.74 -13.05
CA THR A 135 16.37 -2.51 -12.46
C THR A 135 17.08 -3.80 -12.04
N ARG A 136 16.46 -4.97 -12.23
CA ARG A 136 16.94 -6.26 -11.73
C ARG A 136 16.67 -7.41 -12.71
N LEU A 137 16.98 -7.19 -13.99
CA LEU A 137 16.81 -8.16 -15.10
C LEU A 137 17.84 -9.32 -15.03
N THR A 138 17.78 -10.08 -13.95
CA THR A 138 18.67 -11.21 -13.66
C THR A 138 17.88 -12.36 -13.03
N GLY A 139 18.43 -13.58 -13.03
CA GLY A 139 17.79 -14.75 -12.43
C GLY A 139 16.47 -15.07 -13.11
N HIS A 140 15.35 -15.08 -12.37
CA HIS A 140 14.02 -15.40 -12.93
C HIS A 140 13.52 -14.37 -13.96
N LEU A 141 14.17 -13.20 -14.08
CA LEU A 141 13.88 -12.19 -15.10
C LEU A 141 14.90 -12.19 -16.26
N GLU A 142 15.80 -13.16 -16.31
CA GLU A 142 16.73 -13.29 -17.43
C GLU A 142 15.96 -13.48 -18.75
N GLY A 143 16.29 -12.66 -19.75
CA GLY A 143 15.60 -12.64 -21.06
C GLY A 143 14.31 -11.80 -21.10
N TYR A 144 13.83 -11.26 -19.98
CA TYR A 144 12.74 -10.28 -20.01
C TYR A 144 13.23 -8.94 -20.59
N ASP A 145 12.56 -8.47 -21.64
CA ASP A 145 12.84 -7.20 -22.31
C ASP A 145 11.66 -6.24 -22.09
N PRO A 146 11.76 -5.28 -21.14
CA PRO A 146 10.70 -4.31 -20.87
C PRO A 146 10.29 -3.47 -22.08
N ALA A 147 11.18 -3.28 -23.06
CA ALA A 147 10.86 -2.52 -24.27
C ALA A 147 9.93 -3.27 -25.23
N LYS A 148 9.80 -4.60 -25.07
CA LYS A 148 8.87 -5.44 -25.82
C LYS A 148 7.59 -5.77 -25.05
N ALA A 149 7.48 -5.31 -23.81
CA ALA A 149 6.29 -5.50 -23.00
C ALA A 149 5.08 -4.76 -23.58
N PRO A 150 3.85 -5.25 -23.38
CA PRO A 150 2.66 -4.53 -23.80
C PRO A 150 2.54 -3.22 -23.01
N ARG A 151 1.88 -2.23 -23.62
CA ARG A 151 1.50 -1.00 -22.93
C ARG A 151 0.15 -1.19 -22.26
N PHE A 152 0.06 -0.87 -20.98
CA PHE A 152 -1.22 -0.84 -20.29
C PHE A 152 -2.03 0.39 -20.70
N VAL A 153 -3.31 0.16 -21.00
CA VAL A 153 -4.30 1.20 -21.27
C VAL A 153 -5.59 0.82 -20.58
N TRP A 154 -6.13 1.72 -19.76
CA TRP A 154 -7.43 1.53 -19.15
C TRP A 154 -8.51 1.37 -20.22
N PRO A 155 -9.36 0.32 -20.16
CA PRO A 155 -10.52 0.21 -21.02
C PRO A 155 -11.45 1.41 -20.84
N GLU A 156 -12.00 1.95 -21.93
CA GLU A 156 -12.85 3.17 -21.91
C GLU A 156 -14.04 3.02 -20.94
N ARG A 157 -14.58 1.81 -20.80
CA ARG A 157 -15.68 1.50 -19.86
C ARG A 157 -15.36 1.83 -18.39
N LEU A 158 -14.08 1.90 -18.01
CA LEU A 158 -13.62 2.18 -16.64
C LEU A 158 -13.34 3.66 -16.38
N LYS A 159 -13.39 4.52 -17.41
CA LYS A 159 -13.04 5.94 -17.29
C LYS A 159 -13.85 6.66 -16.21
N LYS A 160 -15.18 6.50 -16.24
CA LYS A 160 -16.08 7.11 -15.24
C LYS A 160 -15.80 6.60 -13.82
N ALA A 161 -15.51 5.32 -13.65
CA ALA A 161 -15.20 4.76 -12.34
C ALA A 161 -13.90 5.36 -11.79
N LYS A 162 -12.88 5.50 -12.63
CA LYS A 162 -11.60 6.12 -12.27
C LYS A 162 -11.78 7.59 -11.85
N GLU A 163 -12.56 8.37 -12.60
CA GLU A 163 -12.86 9.77 -12.26
C GLU A 163 -13.52 9.87 -10.88
N LEU A 164 -14.54 9.05 -10.62
CA LEU A 164 -15.25 9.04 -9.34
C LEU A 164 -14.36 8.65 -8.16
N ILE A 165 -13.48 7.65 -8.33
CA ILE A 165 -12.52 7.23 -7.30
C ILE A 165 -11.56 8.38 -6.98
N HIS A 166 -11.03 9.04 -8.01
CA HIS A 166 -10.10 10.15 -7.83
C HIS A 166 -10.78 11.35 -7.13
N GLU A 167 -11.99 11.71 -7.54
CA GLU A 167 -12.77 12.78 -6.90
C GLU A 167 -13.05 12.47 -5.42
N ALA A 168 -13.39 11.23 -5.10
CA ALA A 168 -13.63 10.79 -3.72
C ALA A 168 -12.36 10.89 -2.86
N ALA A 169 -11.21 10.44 -3.39
CA ALA A 169 -9.92 10.55 -2.71
C ALA A 169 -9.52 12.01 -2.43
N GLN A 170 -9.64 12.88 -3.44
CA GLN A 170 -9.37 14.31 -3.26
C GLN A 170 -10.34 14.97 -2.26
N LYS A 171 -11.63 14.59 -2.29
CA LYS A 171 -12.62 15.12 -1.36
C LYS A 171 -12.27 14.74 0.08
N ARG A 172 -11.92 13.47 0.32
CA ARG A 172 -11.47 12.97 1.64
C ARG A 172 -10.28 13.78 2.16
N ASP A 173 -9.28 14.00 1.32
CA ASP A 173 -8.09 14.79 1.68
C ASP A 173 -8.45 16.25 2.03
N ARG A 174 -9.27 16.91 1.21
CA ARG A 174 -9.72 18.29 1.47
C ARG A 174 -10.54 18.42 2.75
N GLU A 175 -11.50 17.53 2.97
CA GLU A 175 -12.39 17.57 4.14
C GLU A 175 -11.60 17.37 5.43
N ALA A 176 -10.66 16.42 5.44
CA ALA A 176 -9.78 16.22 6.57
C ALA A 176 -8.97 17.50 6.86
N ASN A 177 -8.38 18.13 5.84
CA ASN A 177 -7.56 19.34 6.02
C ASN A 177 -8.36 20.59 6.41
N ALA A 178 -9.61 20.73 5.97
CA ALA A 178 -10.49 21.84 6.34
C ALA A 178 -10.89 21.84 7.83
N GLN A 179 -10.97 20.66 8.47
CA GLN A 179 -11.33 20.55 9.89
C GLN A 179 -10.26 21.07 10.87
N SER A 180 -9.04 21.35 10.41
CA SER A 180 -7.97 21.95 11.25
C SER A 180 -7.90 23.47 11.16
N ALA A 181 -8.71 24.10 10.32
CA ALA A 181 -8.75 25.56 10.14
C ALA A 181 -9.87 26.25 10.97
N LYS A 182 -10.50 25.52 11.89
CA LYS A 182 -11.51 26.01 12.85
C LYS A 182 -11.05 25.71 14.27
#